data_AF-A0A3B4X9W1-F1
#
_entry.id   AF-A0A3B4X9W1-F1
#
_cell.length_a   1.000
_cell.length_b   1.000
_cell.length_c   1.000
_cell.angle_alpha   90.00
_cell.angle_beta   90.00
_cell.angle_gamma   90.00
#
_symmetry.space_group_name_H-M   'P 1'
#
loop_
_entity.id
_entity.type
_entity.pdbx_description
1 polymer ?
#
loop_
_entity_poly.entity_id
_entity_poly.type
_entity_poly.pdbx_seq_one_letter_code
_entity_poly.pdbx_strand_id
1 'polypeptide(L)'
;FLKVQNSKMLHLKGLGAIGALVFHHTLVLVLLTRRCEGESQVIGPSQPIVAAVGDDVVLPCHLEPAEDASSMTVEWTRPDLSPRFVHVWRDGVELENKKHPSYVGRTSVSVNKLKLGDVSLKLSRVKLSDEGTLNGSC
;
A
#
# COMPACT_ATOMS: atom_id res chain seq x y z
N PHE A 1 -12.02 65.10 -8.19
CA PHE A 1 -12.24 64.69 -6.80
C PHE A 1 -11.05 63.87 -6.31
N LEU A 2 -10.26 64.44 -5.41
CA LEU A 2 -9.23 63.69 -4.66
C LEU A 2 -9.92 62.75 -3.67
N LYS A 3 -9.38 61.55 -3.53
CA LYS A 3 -9.57 60.74 -2.32
C LYS A 3 -8.21 60.21 -1.89
N VAL A 4 -7.67 60.86 -0.86
CA VAL A 4 -6.53 60.37 -0.10
C VAL A 4 -7.07 59.36 0.90
N GLN A 5 -6.50 58.15 0.93
CA GLN A 5 -6.54 57.33 2.12
C GLN A 5 -5.17 56.68 2.37
N ASN A 6 -4.66 56.96 3.57
CA ASN A 6 -3.39 56.51 4.10
C ASN A 6 -3.56 55.07 4.60
N SER A 7 -2.81 54.12 4.05
CA SER A 7 -2.66 52.79 4.62
C SER A 7 -1.18 52.49 4.68
N LYS A 8 -0.71 52.32 5.91
CA LYS A 8 0.69 52.13 6.29
C LYS A 8 1.35 51.11 5.38
N MET A 9 2.43 51.53 4.74
CA MET A 9 3.46 50.68 4.16
C MET A 9 3.89 49.66 5.23
N LEU A 10 3.54 48.39 5.04
CA LEU A 10 4.09 47.28 5.81
C LEU A 10 5.58 47.22 5.49
N HIS A 11 6.34 47.97 6.29
CA HIS A 11 7.79 47.94 6.28
C HIS A 11 8.19 46.55 6.77
N LEU A 12 8.48 45.64 5.85
CA LEU A 12 9.13 44.37 6.16
C LEU A 12 10.58 44.69 6.58
N LYS A 13 10.76 45.13 7.83
CA LYS A 13 12.07 45.24 8.46
C LYS A 13 12.65 43.84 8.53
N GLY A 14 13.85 43.69 8.00
CA GLY A 14 14.52 42.42 7.80
C GLY A 14 14.45 41.51 9.02
N LEU A 15 14.18 40.24 8.75
CA LEU A 15 14.49 39.19 9.72
C LEU A 15 15.95 39.40 10.14
N GLY A 16 16.19 39.70 11.43
CA GLY A 16 17.53 39.70 11.98
C GLY A 16 18.21 38.35 11.75
N ALA A 17 19.52 38.27 11.95
CA ALA A 17 20.30 37.04 11.73
C ALA A 17 19.65 35.80 12.38
N ILE A 18 18.99 35.98 13.53
CA ILE A 18 18.23 34.93 14.24
C ILE A 18 17.05 34.43 13.40
N GLY A 19 16.26 35.32 12.80
CA GLY A 19 15.13 34.93 11.94
C GLY A 19 15.59 34.21 10.68
N ALA A 20 16.71 34.65 10.10
CA ALA A 20 17.31 33.98 8.94
C ALA A 20 17.86 32.58 9.29
N LEU A 21 18.52 32.43 10.45
CA LEU A 21 18.99 31.13 10.95
C LEU A 21 17.83 30.18 11.24
N VAL A 22 16.76 30.65 11.90
CA VAL A 22 15.58 29.83 12.18
C VAL A 22 14.92 29.38 10.88
N PHE A 23 14.73 30.28 9.91
CA PHE A 23 14.17 29.93 8.61
C PHE A 23 15.05 28.91 7.88
N HIS A 24 16.37 29.10 7.88
CA HIS A 24 17.32 28.18 7.27
C HIS A 24 17.30 26.80 7.95
N HIS A 25 17.26 26.75 9.29
CA HIS A 25 17.12 25.51 10.04
C HIS A 25 15.77 24.82 9.77
N THR A 26 14.67 25.56 9.69
CA THR A 26 13.37 24.97 9.34
C THR A 26 13.35 24.46 7.90
N LEU A 27 13.96 25.17 6.96
CA LEU A 27 14.06 24.74 5.56
C LEU A 27 14.95 23.51 5.42
N VAL A 28 16.10 23.48 6.10
CA VAL A 28 16.99 22.32 6.16
C VAL A 28 16.27 21.13 6.82
N LEU A 29 15.55 21.33 7.92
CA LEU A 29 14.74 20.28 8.56
C LEU A 29 13.67 19.75 7.60
N VAL A 30 12.95 20.63 6.89
CA VAL A 30 11.94 20.26 5.89
C VAL A 30 12.56 19.47 4.72
N LEU A 31 13.74 19.88 4.26
CA LEU A 31 14.50 19.18 3.21
C LEU A 31 15.03 17.83 3.68
N LEU A 32 15.46 17.71 4.94
CA LEU A 32 15.85 16.44 5.56
C LEU A 32 14.65 15.52 5.86
N THR A 33 13.46 16.09 6.03
CA THR A 33 12.19 15.33 6.15
C THR A 33 11.52 15.03 4.81
N ARG A 34 12.14 15.38 3.67
CA ARG A 34 11.71 14.82 2.38
C ARG A 34 11.99 13.32 2.42
N ARG A 35 11.02 12.57 2.96
CA ARG A 35 10.86 11.16 2.70
C ARG A 35 10.90 11.04 1.18
N CYS A 36 11.86 10.28 0.66
CA CYS A 36 11.69 9.71 -0.66
C CYS A 36 10.55 8.70 -0.48
N GLU A 37 9.29 9.16 -0.53
CA GLU A 37 8.12 8.31 -0.70
C GLU A 37 8.24 7.77 -2.13
N GLY A 38 9.12 6.79 -2.30
CA GLY A 38 9.01 5.91 -3.45
C GLY A 38 7.74 5.12 -3.24
N GLU A 39 6.79 5.23 -4.17
CA GLU A 39 5.64 4.34 -4.23
C GLU A 39 6.17 2.92 -4.40
N SER A 40 5.93 2.04 -3.43
CA SER A 40 6.38 0.66 -3.52
C SER A 40 5.62 -0.06 -4.60
N GLN A 41 6.33 -0.88 -5.37
CA GLN A 41 5.74 -1.63 -6.45
C GLN A 41 5.41 -3.04 -5.98
N VAL A 42 4.29 -3.58 -6.46
CA VAL A 42 3.90 -4.96 -6.19
C VAL A 42 4.62 -5.89 -7.18
N ILE A 43 5.51 -6.73 -6.66
CA ILE A 43 6.28 -7.72 -7.42
C ILE A 43 5.69 -9.11 -7.21
N GLY A 44 5.13 -9.67 -8.28
CA GLY A 44 4.58 -11.02 -8.34
C GLY A 44 5.57 -12.07 -8.86
N PRO A 45 5.12 -13.32 -9.05
CA PRO A 45 5.95 -14.38 -9.61
C PRO A 45 6.28 -14.09 -11.08
N SER A 46 7.51 -14.37 -11.51
CA SER A 46 7.92 -14.26 -12.92
C SER A 46 7.49 -15.46 -13.77
N GLN A 47 7.07 -16.55 -13.15
CA GLN A 47 6.66 -17.79 -13.80
C GLN A 47 5.34 -18.31 -13.21
N PRO A 48 4.54 -19.05 -14.00
CA PRO A 48 3.35 -19.72 -13.47
C PRO A 48 3.68 -20.68 -12.33
N ILE A 49 2.79 -20.74 -11.35
CA ILE A 49 2.92 -21.64 -10.20
C ILE A 49 2.09 -22.89 -10.47
N VAL A 50 2.74 -24.04 -10.38
CA VAL A 50 2.10 -25.35 -10.58
C VAL A 50 1.86 -25.98 -9.22
N ALA A 51 0.63 -26.41 -8.97
CA ALA A 51 0.23 -27.11 -7.74
C ALA A 51 -0.61 -28.34 -8.08
N ALA A 52 -0.49 -29.41 -7.29
CA ALA A 52 -1.36 -30.55 -7.44
C ALA A 52 -2.72 -30.29 -6.76
N VAL A 53 -3.76 -30.95 -7.25
CA VAL A 53 -5.09 -30.89 -6.63
C VAL A 53 -5.00 -31.45 -5.21
N GLY A 54 -5.55 -30.71 -4.25
CA GLY A 54 -5.52 -31.05 -2.82
C GLY A 54 -4.37 -30.40 -2.04
N ASP A 55 -3.33 -29.91 -2.71
CA ASP A 55 -2.19 -29.28 -2.04
C ASP A 55 -2.53 -27.89 -1.50
N ASP A 56 -1.70 -27.42 -0.58
CA ASP A 56 -1.61 -26.01 -0.20
C ASP A 56 -0.50 -25.34 -1.03
N VAL A 57 -0.78 -24.18 -1.62
CA VAL A 57 0.17 -23.41 -2.42
C VAL A 57 0.30 -21.99 -1.88
N VAL A 58 1.47 -21.38 -2.07
CA VAL A 58 1.71 -19.97 -1.80
C VAL A 58 1.98 -19.26 -3.12
N LEU A 59 1.20 -18.20 -3.39
CA LEU A 59 1.40 -17.28 -4.50
C LEU A 59 2.26 -16.12 -3.98
N PRO A 60 3.56 -16.06 -4.34
CA PRO A 60 4.48 -15.07 -3.82
C PRO A 60 4.13 -13.70 -4.38
N CYS A 61 4.10 -12.70 -3.52
CA CYS A 61 3.87 -11.31 -3.89
C CYS A 61 4.45 -10.41 -2.81
N HIS A 62 5.21 -9.38 -3.18
CA HIS A 62 5.86 -8.50 -2.21
C HIS A 62 5.98 -7.08 -2.72
N LEU A 63 6.17 -6.13 -1.80
CA LEU A 63 6.47 -4.73 -2.09
C LEU A 63 7.96 -4.53 -2.29
N GLU A 64 8.34 -3.79 -3.33
CA GLU A 64 9.71 -3.35 -3.57
C GLU A 64 9.74 -1.82 -3.80
N PRO A 65 10.42 -1.04 -2.93
CA PRO A 65 11.09 -1.48 -1.71
C PRO A 65 10.12 -2.04 -0.66
N ALA A 66 10.62 -2.86 0.25
CA ALA A 66 9.81 -3.45 1.32
C ALA A 66 9.31 -2.37 2.30
N GLU A 67 8.01 -2.38 2.60
CA GLU A 67 7.36 -1.52 3.59
C GLU A 67 6.28 -2.25 4.39
N ASP A 68 5.78 -1.64 5.47
CA ASP A 68 4.74 -2.24 6.30
C ASP A 68 3.37 -2.17 5.60
N ALA A 69 2.94 -3.31 5.06
CA ALA A 69 1.65 -3.48 4.40
C ALA A 69 0.51 -3.83 5.39
N SER A 70 0.76 -3.92 6.69
CA SER A 70 -0.24 -4.40 7.66
C SER A 70 -1.44 -3.46 7.82
N SER A 71 -1.24 -2.17 7.57
CA SER A 71 -2.29 -1.13 7.52
C SER A 71 -2.81 -0.85 6.10
N MET A 72 -2.26 -1.48 5.07
CA MET A 72 -2.68 -1.30 3.68
C MET A 72 -3.87 -2.20 3.32
N THR A 73 -4.47 -1.96 2.14
CA THR A 73 -5.55 -2.81 1.63
C THR A 73 -4.95 -3.87 0.70
N VAL A 74 -4.76 -5.09 1.22
CA VAL A 74 -4.28 -6.20 0.38
C VAL A 74 -5.48 -6.93 -0.23
N GLU A 75 -5.53 -6.95 -1.55
CA GLU A 75 -6.57 -7.63 -2.31
C GLU A 75 -5.94 -8.65 -3.25
N TRP A 76 -6.50 -9.85 -3.26
CA TRP A 76 -6.27 -10.82 -4.33
C TRP A 76 -7.56 -10.97 -5.12
N THR A 77 -7.46 -10.83 -6.44
CA THR A 77 -8.62 -10.86 -7.33
C THR A 77 -8.45 -11.83 -8.48
N ARG A 78 -9.57 -12.33 -8.98
CA ARG A 78 -9.65 -13.16 -10.19
C ARG A 78 -10.63 -12.51 -11.17
N PRO A 79 -10.20 -12.09 -12.36
CA PRO A 79 -11.02 -11.27 -13.26
C PRO A 79 -12.22 -12.01 -13.87
N ASP A 80 -12.17 -13.34 -13.90
CA ASP A 80 -13.23 -14.21 -14.42
C ASP A 80 -14.31 -14.58 -13.37
N LEU A 81 -14.23 -14.05 -12.15
CA LEU A 81 -15.19 -14.32 -11.07
C LEU A 81 -16.07 -13.12 -10.74
N SER A 82 -17.29 -13.43 -10.28
CA SER A 82 -18.23 -12.45 -9.71
C SER A 82 -18.81 -13.00 -8.40
N PRO A 83 -18.47 -12.42 -7.22
CA PRO A 83 -17.50 -11.35 -7.02
C PRO A 83 -16.06 -11.77 -7.33
N ARG A 84 -15.22 -10.82 -7.75
CA ARG A 84 -13.82 -11.10 -8.16
C ARG A 84 -12.86 -11.41 -7.02
N PHE A 85 -13.26 -11.19 -5.77
CA PHE A 85 -12.33 -11.20 -4.63
C PHE A 85 -12.01 -12.63 -4.18
N VAL A 86 -10.74 -12.97 -4.13
CA VAL A 86 -10.21 -14.24 -3.63
C VAL A 86 -9.78 -14.11 -2.18
N HIS A 87 -9.21 -12.96 -1.82
CA HIS A 87 -8.86 -12.57 -0.46
C HIS A 87 -8.91 -11.04 -0.32
N VAL A 88 -9.30 -10.57 0.85
CA VAL A 88 -9.33 -9.13 1.17
C VAL A 88 -8.87 -8.94 2.61
N TRP A 89 -7.80 -8.17 2.79
CA TRP A 89 -7.31 -7.66 4.05
C TRP A 89 -7.42 -6.14 4.03
N ARG A 90 -8.05 -5.55 5.05
CA ARG A 90 -8.22 -4.10 5.15
C ARG A 90 -8.35 -3.71 6.61
N ASP A 91 -7.77 -2.58 6.99
CA ASP A 91 -7.86 -2.04 8.36
C ASP A 91 -7.40 -3.05 9.44
N GLY A 92 -6.37 -3.86 9.10
CA GLY A 92 -5.80 -4.84 10.01
C GLY A 92 -6.64 -6.10 10.22
N VAL A 93 -7.69 -6.31 9.40
CA VAL A 93 -8.58 -7.49 9.50
C VAL A 93 -8.86 -8.11 8.13
N GLU A 94 -9.10 -9.41 8.14
CA GLU A 94 -9.57 -10.16 6.97
C GLU A 94 -11.09 -10.00 6.80
N LEU A 95 -11.54 -9.67 5.59
CA LEU A 95 -12.94 -9.43 5.27
C LEU A 95 -13.58 -10.66 4.58
N GLU A 96 -13.90 -11.69 5.37
CA GLU A 96 -14.37 -12.98 4.84
C GLU A 96 -15.66 -12.88 4.01
N ASN A 97 -16.56 -11.96 4.38
CA ASN A 97 -17.82 -11.72 3.68
C ASN A 97 -17.67 -11.07 2.29
N LYS A 98 -16.46 -10.60 1.94
CA LYS A 98 -16.16 -10.03 0.61
C LYS A 98 -15.63 -11.06 -0.37
N LYS A 99 -15.13 -12.20 0.11
CA LYS A 99 -14.56 -13.24 -0.74
C LYS A 99 -15.63 -13.92 -1.58
N HIS A 100 -15.21 -14.37 -2.75
CA HIS A 100 -15.97 -15.29 -3.57
C HIS A 100 -16.18 -16.61 -2.82
N PRO A 101 -17.39 -17.20 -2.84
CA PRO A 101 -17.71 -18.39 -2.04
C PRO A 101 -16.74 -19.56 -2.20
N SER A 102 -16.15 -19.74 -3.38
CA SER A 102 -15.15 -20.79 -3.65
C SER A 102 -13.84 -20.66 -2.86
N TYR A 103 -13.54 -19.49 -2.27
CA TYR A 103 -12.28 -19.19 -1.59
C TYR A 103 -12.44 -18.93 -0.08
N VAL A 104 -13.66 -18.84 0.42
CA VAL A 104 -13.96 -18.71 1.86
C VAL A 104 -13.33 -19.88 2.63
N GLY A 105 -12.60 -19.57 3.70
CA GLY A 105 -11.89 -20.56 4.53
C GLY A 105 -10.79 -21.34 3.81
N ARG A 106 -10.33 -20.84 2.65
CA ARG A 106 -9.25 -21.46 1.87
C ARG A 106 -8.06 -20.54 1.66
N THR A 107 -8.22 -19.23 1.83
CA THR A 107 -7.20 -18.23 1.55
C THR A 107 -6.76 -17.51 2.82
N SER A 108 -5.46 -17.18 2.92
CA SER A 108 -4.93 -16.35 4.00
C SER A 108 -3.65 -15.62 3.60
N VAL A 109 -3.36 -14.51 4.29
CA VAL A 109 -2.06 -13.81 4.27
C VAL A 109 -1.43 -13.86 5.66
N SER A 110 -0.11 -13.76 5.75
CA SER A 110 0.59 -13.79 7.04
C SER A 110 0.79 -12.38 7.58
N VAL A 111 0.12 -12.04 8.68
CA VAL A 111 0.19 -10.70 9.32
C VAL A 111 1.63 -10.29 9.67
N ASN A 112 2.46 -11.24 10.11
CA ASN A 112 3.86 -10.95 10.43
C ASN A 112 4.69 -10.63 9.18
N LYS A 113 4.32 -11.19 8.03
CA LYS A 113 4.99 -10.98 6.74
C LYS A 113 4.51 -9.71 6.04
N LEU A 114 3.24 -9.31 6.24
CA LEU A 114 2.73 -8.02 5.80
C LEU A 114 3.57 -6.86 6.34
N LYS A 115 4.01 -6.94 7.60
CA LYS A 115 4.90 -5.93 8.21
C LYS A 115 6.26 -5.78 7.53
N LEU A 116 6.63 -6.76 6.72
CA LEU A 116 7.89 -6.82 5.97
C LEU A 116 7.65 -6.66 4.46
N GLY A 117 6.46 -6.23 4.04
CA GLY A 117 6.09 -6.04 2.63
C GLY A 117 5.74 -7.32 1.88
N ASP A 118 5.68 -8.48 2.54
CA ASP A 118 5.31 -9.75 1.92
C ASP A 118 3.78 -9.94 1.99
N VAL A 119 3.14 -9.74 0.83
CA VAL A 119 1.69 -9.82 0.59
C VAL A 119 1.28 -11.13 -0.09
N SER A 120 2.11 -12.17 0.04
CA SER A 120 1.89 -13.48 -0.57
C SER A 120 0.61 -14.15 -0.08
N LEU A 121 -0.15 -14.76 -1.00
CA LEU A 121 -1.39 -15.47 -0.69
C LEU A 121 -1.13 -16.95 -0.46
N LYS A 122 -1.55 -17.48 0.68
CA LYS A 122 -1.73 -18.92 0.86
C LYS A 122 -3.10 -19.33 0.35
N LEU A 123 -3.16 -20.31 -0.55
CA LEU A 123 -4.37 -20.99 -0.99
C LEU A 123 -4.30 -22.46 -0.59
N SER A 124 -5.31 -22.93 0.15
CA SER A 124 -5.37 -24.30 0.66
C SER A 124 -6.33 -25.19 -0.13
N ARG A 125 -5.99 -26.48 -0.16
CA ARG A 125 -6.76 -27.55 -0.84
C ARG A 125 -7.08 -27.16 -2.28
N VAL A 126 -6.07 -26.92 -3.10
CA VAL A 126 -6.21 -26.48 -4.50
C VAL A 126 -7.19 -27.38 -5.27
N LYS A 127 -8.05 -26.76 -6.08
CA LYS A 127 -9.05 -27.40 -6.92
C LYS A 127 -8.74 -27.12 -8.38
N LEU A 128 -9.20 -27.99 -9.29
CA LEU A 128 -9.10 -27.73 -10.73
C LEU A 128 -9.73 -26.39 -11.14
N SER A 129 -10.83 -25.99 -10.48
CA SER A 129 -11.48 -24.71 -10.72
C SER A 129 -10.64 -23.49 -10.31
N ASP A 130 -9.55 -23.67 -9.55
CA ASP A 130 -8.68 -22.57 -9.16
C ASP A 130 -7.68 -22.19 -10.28
N GLU A 131 -7.58 -23.01 -11.33
CA GLU A 131 -6.77 -22.70 -12.51
C GLU A 131 -7.21 -21.36 -13.11
N GLY A 132 -6.26 -20.42 -13.27
CA GLY A 132 -6.52 -19.10 -13.80
C GLY A 132 -5.51 -18.06 -13.34
N THR A 133 -5.76 -16.80 -13.70
CA THR A 133 -4.92 -15.66 -13.31
C THR A 133 -5.41 -15.06 -12.00
N LEU A 134 -4.52 -14.93 -11.03
CA LEU A 134 -4.77 -14.27 -9.74
C LEU A 134 -3.90 -13.02 -9.63
N ASN A 135 -4.53 -11.88 -9.39
CA ASN A 135 -3.88 -10.57 -9.30
C ASN A 135 -3.83 -10.12 -7.84
N GLY A 136 -2.63 -9.95 -7.30
CA GLY A 136 -2.40 -9.34 -5.99
C GLY A 136 -2.17 -7.83 -6.12
N SER A 137 -2.75 -7.05 -5.23
CA SER A 137 -2.54 -5.61 -5.08
C SER A 137 -2.53 -5.21 -3.61
N CYS A 138 -1.88 -4.09 -3.28
CA CYS A 138 -1.74 -3.53 -1.95
C CYS A 138 -2.05 -2.03 -1.94
#